data_AF-A0A139WKM9-F1
#
_entry.id   AF-A0A139WKM9-F1
#
_cell.length_a   1.000
_cell.length_b   1.000
_cell.length_c   1.000
_cell.angle_alpha   90.00
_cell.angle_beta   90.00
_cell.angle_gamma   90.00
#
_symmetry.space_group_name_H-M   'P 1'
#
loop_
_entity.id
_entity.type
_entity.pdbx_description
1 polymer ?
#
loop_
_entity_poly.entity_id
_entity_poly.type
_entity_poly.pdbx_seq_one_letter_code
_entity_poly.pdbx_strand_id
1 'polypeptide(L)' 'MPAGVSWSRYLSFLAAATVTMFAGAQTVHIYYKPLSDLDKYIEEEMKRRHK' A
#
# COMPACT_ATOMS: atom_id res chain seq x y z
N MET A 1 33.98 -0.66 -2.81
CA MET A 1 32.73 -0.11 -2.24
C MET A 1 32.36 1.12 -3.05
N PRO A 2 31.16 1.25 -3.62
CA PRO A 2 30.82 2.44 -4.40
C PRO A 2 30.88 3.65 -3.46
N ALA A 3 31.68 4.66 -3.82
CA ALA A 3 31.83 5.94 -3.10
C ALA A 3 32.21 5.88 -1.60
N GLY A 4 32.88 4.82 -1.12
CA GLY A 4 33.41 4.76 0.26
C GLY A 4 32.39 4.47 1.36
N VAL A 5 31.15 4.15 1.02
CA VAL A 5 30.08 3.80 1.98
C VAL A 5 29.95 2.27 2.09
N SER A 6 29.69 1.76 3.30
CA SER A 6 29.52 0.32 3.52
C SER A 6 28.25 -0.24 2.87
N TRP A 7 28.37 -1.44 2.30
CA TRP A 7 27.25 -2.18 1.70
C TRP A 7 26.10 -2.38 2.69
N SER A 8 26.43 -2.62 3.96
CA SER A 8 25.46 -2.73 5.05
C SER A 8 24.61 -1.46 5.18
N ARG A 9 25.19 -0.27 4.97
CA ARG A 9 24.46 1.00 5.07
C ARG A 9 23.45 1.19 3.95
N TYR A 10 23.77 0.73 2.74
CA TYR A 10 22.80 0.69 1.63
C TYR A 10 21.64 -0.27 1.93
N LEU A 11 21.94 -1.46 2.46
CA LEU A 11 20.91 -2.44 2.83
C LEU A 11 20.02 -1.92 3.95
N SER A 12 20.57 -1.26 4.98
CA SER A 12 19.78 -0.64 6.04
C SER A 12 18.83 0.43 5.49
N PHE A 13 19.31 1.27 4.57
CA PHE A 13 18.47 2.29 3.96
C PHE A 13 17.38 1.68 3.08
N LEU A 14 17.71 0.67 2.28
CA LEU A 14 16.74 -0.06 1.45
C LEU A 14 15.65 -0.71 2.31
N ALA A 15 16.04 -1.35 3.41
CA ALA A 15 15.10 -1.94 4.36
C ALA A 15 14.19 -0.89 4.98
N ALA A 16 14.75 0.23 5.45
CA ALA A 16 13.97 1.33 6.03
C ALA A 16 12.99 1.94 5.02
N ALA A 17 13.41 2.15 3.77
CA ALA A 17 12.56 2.65 2.70
C ALA A 17 11.40 1.69 2.40
N THR A 18 11.71 0.39 2.30
CA THR A 18 10.71 -0.66 2.07
C THR A 18 9.66 -0.71 3.18
N VAL A 19 10.11 -0.69 4.44
CA VAL A 19 9.20 -0.69 5.60
C VAL A 19 8.32 0.55 5.61
N THR A 20 8.90 1.73 5.32
CA THR A 20 8.16 2.99 5.26
C THR A 20 7.10 2.96 4.16
N MET A 21 7.43 2.40 2.99
CA MET A 21 6.49 2.23 1.88
C MET A 21 5.30 1.36 2.28
N PHE A 22 5.54 0.20 2.92
CA PHE A 22 4.47 -0.67 3.37
C PHE A 22 3.62 -0.04 4.48
N ALA A 23 4.26 0.60 5.46
CA ALA A 23 3.54 1.31 6.53
C ALA A 23 2.67 2.45 5.97
N GLY A 24 3.18 3.23 5.03
CA GLY A 24 2.43 4.30 4.36
C GLY A 24 1.23 3.78 3.57
N ALA A 25 1.43 2.73 2.77
CA ALA A 25 0.35 2.07 2.03
C ALA A 25 -0.74 1.53 2.98
N GLN A 26 -0.35 0.91 4.09
CA GLN A 26 -1.32 0.40 5.05
C GLN A 26 -2.06 1.52 5.79
N THR A 27 -1.39 2.65 6.05
CA THR A 27 -1.98 3.80 6.75
C THR A 27 -3.19 4.36 6.00
N VAL A 28 -3.10 4.51 4.67
CA VAL A 28 -4.24 5.01 3.87
C VAL A 28 -5.42 4.03 3.87
N HIS A 29 -5.15 2.72 3.86
CA HIS A 29 -6.18 1.70 3.96
C HIS A 29 -6.90 1.72 5.31
N ILE A 30 -6.18 1.99 6.41
CA ILE A 30 -6.78 2.08 7.76
C ILE A 30 -7.55 3.40 7.94
N TYR A 31 -7.01 4.52 7.46
CA TYR A 31 -7.58 5.84 7.67
C TYR A 31 -8.81 6.09 6.79
N TYR A 32 -8.71 5.84 5.49
CA TYR A 32 -9.80 6.11 4.55
C TYR A 32 -10.74 4.92 4.33
N LYS A 33 -10.33 3.71 4.73
CA LYS A 33 -11.11 2.47 4.56
C LYS A 33 -11.79 2.36 3.18
N PRO A 34 -11.04 2.53 2.08
CA PRO A 34 -11.61 2.64 0.73
C PRO A 34 -12.32 1.36 0.24
N LEU A 35 -12.17 0.25 0.96
CA LEU A 35 -12.79 -1.03 0.63
C LEU A 35 -14.00 -1.35 1.52
N SER A 36 -14.33 -0.51 2.49
CA SER A 36 -15.38 -0.80 3.48
C SER A 36 -16.80 -0.81 2.91
N ASP A 37 -17.01 -0.14 1.79
CA ASP A 37 -18.27 0.00 1.07
C ASP A 37 -18.24 -0.63 -0.33
N LEU A 38 -17.15 -1.31 -0.68
CA LEU A 38 -16.97 -1.92 -1.99
C LEU A 38 -18.07 -2.93 -2.34
N ASP A 39 -18.49 -3.75 -1.37
CA ASP A 39 -19.55 -4.74 -1.57
C ASP A 39 -20.87 -4.10 -2.01
N LYS A 40 -21.19 -2.92 -1.46
CA LYS A 40 -22.39 -2.16 -1.84
C LYS A 40 -22.32 -1.73 -3.29
N TYR A 41 -21.19 -1.19 -3.72
CA TYR A 41 -20.99 -0.79 -5.11
C TYR A 41 -21.05 -1.98 -6.08
N ILE A 42 -20.51 -3.13 -5.69
CA ILE A 42 -20.61 -4.37 -6.49
C ILE A 42 -22.08 -4.79 -6.63
N GLU A 43 -22.84 -4.82 -5.54
CA GLU A 43 -24.25 -5.18 -5.58
C GLU A 43 -25.09 -4.23 -6.45
N GLU A 44 -24.86 -2.92 -6.32
CA GLU A 44 -25.53 -1.90 -7.14
C GLU A 44 -25.24 -2.10 -8.62
N GLU A 45 -23.98 -2.38 -8.97
CA GLU A 45 -23.55 -2.65 -10.34
C GLU A 45 -24.20 -3.92 -10.89
N MET A 46 -24.26 -4.99 -10.09
CA MET A 46 -24.91 -6.24 -10.46
C MET A 46 -26.41 -6.05 -10.69
N LYS A 47 -27.10 -5.30 -9.81
CA LYS A 47 -28.52 -4.95 -9.98
C LYS A 47 -28.76 -4.11 -11.24
N ARG A 48 -27.88 -3.16 -11.53
CA ARG A 48 -27.96 -2.33 -12.75
C ARG A 48 -27.84 -3.16 -14.03
N ARG A 49 -26.99 -4.19 -14.03
CA ARG A 49 -26.80 -5.09 -15.18
C ARG A 49 -27.94 -6.09 -15.40
N HIS A 50 -28.68 -6.43 -14.34
CA HIS A 50 -29.82 -7.36 -14.40
C HIS A 50 -31.16 -6.66 -14.68
N LYS A 51 -31.16 -5.33 -14.84
CA LYS A 51 -32.33 -4.51 -15.17
C LYS A 51 -32.26 -4.06 -16.63
#